data_AF-A0A960CDL2-F1
#
_entry.id   AF-A0A960CDL2-F1
#
_cell.length_a   1.000
_cell.length_b   1.000
_cell.length_c   1.000
_cell.angle_alpha   90.00
_cell.angle_beta   90.00
_cell.angle_gamma   90.00
#
_symmetry.space_group_name_H-M   'P 1'
#
loop_
_entity.id
_entity.type
_entity.pdbx_description
1 polymer ?
#
loop_
_entity_poly.entity_id
_entity_poly.type
_entity_poly.pdbx_seq_one_letter_code
_entity_poly.pdbx_strand_id
1 'polypeptide(L)'
;MSTNATPARLGATAFVAAAFVLGLLAGPQTIGVATADTPGSTVASADSSAGVSRSARAARPGVAAANSVAGSRTAYSQAPTPKRARAAAAAQPAAGIVPDRRIGAGQAGSVATQVPAGVRTSLAGGAPAAVAAPAIAVPPLDPTSTVSTPYGQLGQWMINKSGNIADWVGIPQDGKTILEGINIVVVDSASANPIQAKRNLNAWMRQAGFGASAFSSTGYQGVLGTTTYGQQPAGPSQAFRNAYFFLSNSHGRVFGPYLNPDGPGYLWIASLSKENLDLKNFSHGYDSFQVARADLVAGMLGAGAQDLGTIFMDNVYNVGDFSTGDANGYATVLGINTVLKTAKAPRGATKAKN
;
A
#
# COMPACT_ATOMS: atom_id res chain seq x y z
N MET A 1 52.76 -33.79 34.13
CA MET A 1 52.24 -32.54 34.71
C MET A 1 52.80 -31.40 33.88
N SER A 2 51.99 -30.85 32.97
CA SER A 2 52.42 -29.81 32.02
C SER A 2 51.53 -28.59 32.23
N THR A 3 52.14 -27.48 32.65
CA THR A 3 51.48 -26.19 32.88
C THR A 3 51.45 -25.40 31.58
N ASN A 4 50.27 -25.17 31.00
CA ASN A 4 50.10 -24.26 29.88
C ASN A 4 49.54 -22.92 30.35
N ALA A 5 50.29 -21.88 30.01
CA ALA A 5 50.04 -20.48 30.31
C ALA A 5 48.99 -19.87 29.38
N THR A 6 48.20 -18.97 29.95
CA THR A 6 47.26 -18.06 29.30
C THR A 6 48.00 -16.90 28.62
N PRO A 7 47.53 -16.39 27.46
CA PRO A 7 47.77 -15.00 27.10
C PRO A 7 46.50 -14.14 27.23
N ALA A 8 46.70 -12.98 27.87
CA ALA A 8 45.74 -11.90 28.03
C ALA A 8 45.38 -11.26 26.67
N ARG A 9 44.10 -10.90 26.48
CA ARG A 9 43.65 -10.02 25.40
C ARG A 9 43.48 -8.60 25.93
N LEU A 10 44.30 -7.70 25.39
CA LEU A 10 44.16 -6.24 25.51
C LEU A 10 42.83 -5.78 24.92
N GLY A 11 42.17 -4.87 25.63
CA GLY A 11 41.06 -4.09 25.13
C GLY A 11 41.50 -2.99 24.17
N ALA A 12 40.61 -2.65 23.24
CA ALA A 12 40.68 -1.42 22.47
C ALA A 12 39.25 -0.86 22.34
N THR A 13 38.90 0.01 23.29
CA THR A 13 37.71 0.85 23.24
C THR A 13 38.02 2.02 22.32
N ALA A 14 37.45 2.06 21.13
CA ALA A 14 37.52 3.23 20.26
C ALA A 14 36.29 4.12 20.52
N PHE A 15 36.50 5.19 21.29
CA PHE A 15 35.58 6.33 21.34
C PHE A 15 35.74 7.14 20.05
N VAL A 16 34.70 7.20 19.22
CA VAL A 16 34.58 8.24 18.19
C VAL A 16 33.67 9.32 18.76
N ALA A 17 34.28 10.41 19.20
CA ALA A 17 33.57 11.64 19.55
C ALA A 17 33.15 12.34 18.25
N ALA A 18 31.85 12.36 17.96
CA ALA A 18 31.27 13.26 16.97
C ALA A 18 30.65 14.44 17.72
N ALA A 19 31.39 15.55 17.76
CA ALA A 19 30.83 16.84 18.13
C ALA A 19 29.96 17.34 16.97
N PHE A 20 28.67 17.57 17.22
CA PHE A 20 27.83 18.34 16.31
C PHE A 20 27.19 19.50 17.07
N VAL A 21 27.54 20.70 16.61
CA VAL A 21 27.00 21.98 17.06
C VAL A 21 25.55 22.08 16.60
N LEU A 22 24.63 22.15 17.55
CA LEU A 22 23.21 22.38 17.29
C LEU A 22 22.99 23.88 17.05
N GLY A 23 23.04 24.29 15.79
CA GLY A 23 22.63 25.62 15.34
C GLY A 23 21.13 25.66 15.06
N LEU A 24 20.37 26.23 15.99
CA LEU A 24 18.94 26.53 15.83
C LEU A 24 18.78 27.75 14.91
N LEU A 25 18.30 27.58 13.68
CA LEU A 25 17.89 28.71 12.82
C LEU A 25 16.72 28.31 11.91
N ALA A 26 15.62 29.03 12.11
CA ALA A 26 14.42 29.00 11.29
C ALA A 26 14.66 29.70 9.94
N GLY A 27 14.25 29.08 8.82
CA GLY A 27 14.20 29.71 7.51
C GLY A 27 14.38 28.71 6.34
N PRO A 28 13.72 28.91 5.19
CA PRO A 28 13.67 27.92 4.12
C PRO A 28 14.97 27.98 3.30
N GLN A 29 15.71 26.88 3.25
CA GLN A 29 16.90 26.77 2.39
C GLN A 29 16.66 25.73 1.31
N THR A 30 16.56 26.22 0.08
CA THR A 30 16.75 25.44 -1.15
C THR A 30 18.23 25.12 -1.29
N ILE A 31 18.61 23.86 -1.18
CA ILE A 31 19.97 23.39 -1.50
C ILE A 31 19.87 22.53 -2.76
N GLY A 32 20.37 23.08 -3.88
CA GLY A 32 20.75 22.28 -5.04
C GLY A 32 22.16 21.73 -4.81
N VAL A 33 22.30 20.41 -4.82
CA VAL A 33 23.61 19.74 -4.78
C VAL A 33 23.77 18.97 -6.08
N ALA A 34 24.75 19.39 -6.88
CA ALA A 34 25.35 18.55 -7.90
C ALA A 34 26.31 17.58 -7.20
N THR A 35 26.14 16.27 -7.40
CA THR A 35 27.06 15.27 -6.88
C THR A 35 27.86 14.66 -8.02
N ALA A 36 29.18 14.80 -7.91
CA ALA A 36 30.16 14.01 -8.64
C ALA A 36 30.16 12.56 -8.12
N ASP A 37 30.42 11.62 -9.03
CA ASP A 37 30.51 10.19 -8.77
C ASP A 37 31.71 9.84 -7.87
N THR A 38 31.47 9.10 -6.79
CA THR A 38 32.45 8.24 -6.11
C THR A 38 31.69 7.10 -5.41
N PRO A 39 32.14 5.83 -5.51
CA PRO A 39 31.35 4.68 -5.08
C PRO A 39 31.55 4.33 -3.59
N GLY A 40 30.48 3.82 -2.96
CA GLY A 40 30.59 2.97 -1.78
C GLY A 40 29.96 3.50 -0.49
N SER A 41 28.65 3.29 -0.33
CA SER A 41 28.05 2.93 0.96
C SER A 41 26.73 2.22 0.68
N THR A 42 26.71 0.91 0.93
CA THR A 42 25.53 0.05 0.76
C THR A 42 24.58 0.31 1.92
N VAL A 43 23.64 1.23 1.73
CA VAL A 43 22.38 1.22 2.49
C VAL A 43 21.57 -0.01 2.09
N ALA A 44 21.08 -0.74 3.08
CA ALA A 44 20.34 -1.98 2.90
C ALA A 44 19.19 -1.81 1.89
N SER A 45 19.37 -2.37 0.70
CA SER A 45 18.35 -2.52 -0.31
C SER A 45 17.87 -3.96 -0.18
N ALA A 46 16.92 -4.22 0.72
CA ALA A 46 16.40 -5.57 0.89
C ALA A 46 15.34 -5.82 -0.20
N ASP A 47 15.80 -6.45 -1.26
CA ASP A 47 14.97 -7.17 -2.20
C ASP A 47 14.87 -8.59 -1.65
N SER A 48 13.80 -8.88 -0.91
CA SER A 48 13.57 -10.21 -0.36
C SER A 48 12.31 -10.82 -0.97
N SER A 49 12.40 -12.13 -1.13
CA SER A 49 11.67 -12.91 -2.11
C SER A 49 11.22 -14.20 -1.46
N ALA A 50 9.91 -14.39 -1.35
CA ALA A 50 9.31 -15.71 -1.19
C ALA A 50 9.29 -16.43 -2.55
N GLY A 51 10.30 -17.26 -2.80
CA GLY A 51 10.32 -18.13 -3.97
C GLY A 51 9.31 -19.27 -3.82
N VAL A 52 8.20 -19.22 -4.55
CA VAL A 52 7.38 -20.40 -4.79
C VAL A 52 7.98 -21.14 -5.98
N SER A 53 8.66 -22.26 -5.70
CA SER A 53 9.17 -23.19 -6.71
C SER A 53 8.06 -23.59 -7.69
N ARG A 54 8.17 -23.20 -8.95
CA ARG A 54 7.46 -23.87 -10.05
C ARG A 54 8.40 -24.20 -11.20
N SER A 55 8.78 -25.47 -11.23
CA SER A 55 9.20 -26.20 -12.42
C SER A 55 8.03 -26.30 -13.39
N ALA A 56 8.13 -25.70 -14.57
CA ALA A 56 7.56 -26.23 -15.82
C ALA A 56 8.00 -25.39 -17.01
N ARG A 57 9.06 -25.86 -17.64
CA ARG A 57 9.47 -25.52 -19.00
C ARG A 57 8.38 -26.00 -19.96
N ALA A 58 7.77 -25.10 -20.73
CA ALA A 58 6.98 -25.45 -21.90
C ALA A 58 7.31 -24.50 -23.06
N ALA A 59 7.54 -25.11 -24.22
CA ALA A 59 8.09 -24.53 -25.43
C ALA A 59 7.14 -23.51 -26.09
N ARG A 60 7.72 -22.48 -26.69
CA ARG A 60 7.07 -21.62 -27.69
C ARG A 60 7.40 -22.14 -29.10
N PRO A 61 6.42 -22.43 -29.96
CA PRO A 61 6.62 -22.36 -31.40
C PRO A 61 6.33 -20.95 -31.90
N GLY A 62 7.21 -20.46 -32.76
CA GLY A 62 7.05 -19.18 -33.44
C GLY A 62 6.05 -19.25 -34.59
N VAL A 63 5.43 -18.11 -34.90
CA VAL A 63 4.90 -17.83 -36.24
C VAL A 63 4.98 -16.33 -36.54
N ALA A 64 5.72 -16.06 -37.60
CA ALA A 64 5.61 -15.05 -38.66
C ALA A 64 4.99 -13.65 -38.43
N ALA A 65 5.76 -12.68 -38.90
CA ALA A 65 5.37 -11.34 -39.33
C ALA A 65 4.40 -11.35 -40.53
N ALA A 66 3.57 -10.31 -40.65
CA ALA A 66 3.52 -9.42 -41.83
C ALA A 66 2.37 -8.37 -41.74
N ASN A 67 2.65 -7.25 -42.41
CA ASN A 67 1.73 -6.29 -43.05
C ASN A 67 1.15 -5.09 -42.29
N SER A 68 1.92 -4.01 -42.42
CA SER A 68 1.47 -2.65 -42.72
C SER A 68 0.45 -2.55 -43.87
N VAL A 69 -0.62 -1.77 -43.67
CA VAL A 69 -1.28 -1.01 -44.75
C VAL A 69 -1.68 0.37 -44.20
N ALA A 70 -1.30 1.38 -44.97
CA ALA A 70 -1.59 2.78 -44.76
C ALA A 70 -2.98 3.17 -45.30
N GLY A 71 -3.55 4.22 -44.70
CA GLY A 71 -4.39 5.19 -45.39
C GLY A 71 -5.88 4.89 -45.44
N SER A 72 -6.68 5.73 -44.76
CA SER A 72 -7.64 6.59 -45.44
C SER A 72 -8.21 7.64 -44.49
N ARG A 73 -8.10 8.90 -44.94
CA ARG A 73 -8.75 10.07 -44.38
C ARG A 73 -10.22 10.06 -44.82
N THR A 74 -11.14 10.29 -43.90
CA THR A 74 -12.39 11.00 -44.24
C THR A 74 -12.82 11.85 -43.06
N ALA A 75 -12.84 13.15 -43.28
CA ALA A 75 -13.48 14.14 -42.41
C ALA A 75 -15.00 13.97 -42.51
N TYR A 76 -15.71 14.03 -41.39
CA TYR A 76 -17.10 14.45 -41.38
C TYR A 76 -17.43 15.30 -40.16
N SER A 77 -18.28 16.27 -40.47
CA SER A 77 -18.61 17.49 -39.75
C SER A 77 -19.51 17.31 -38.53
N GLN A 78 -19.37 18.27 -37.62
CA GLN A 78 -20.40 18.98 -36.87
C GLN A 78 -21.35 18.23 -35.92
N ALA A 79 -21.30 18.69 -34.67
CA ALA A 79 -22.23 18.43 -33.58
C ALA A 79 -23.65 18.95 -33.88
N PRO A 80 -24.64 18.44 -33.11
CA PRO A 80 -25.47 19.36 -32.37
C PRO A 80 -25.61 18.99 -30.88
N THR A 81 -25.54 20.02 -30.05
CA THR A 81 -25.92 20.07 -28.62
C THR A 81 -27.35 19.59 -28.36
N PRO A 82 -27.62 18.90 -27.24
CA PRO A 82 -28.93 18.90 -26.62
C PRO A 82 -29.01 19.82 -25.40
N LYS A 83 -30.22 20.36 -25.26
CA LYS A 83 -30.68 21.42 -24.38
C LYS A 83 -30.71 21.03 -22.90
N ARG A 84 -30.46 22.07 -22.10
CA ARG A 84 -30.78 22.24 -20.68
C ARG A 84 -32.27 21.96 -20.41
N ALA A 85 -32.58 21.06 -19.47
CA ALA A 85 -33.87 20.97 -18.82
C ALA A 85 -33.70 21.21 -17.31
N ARG A 86 -34.58 22.05 -16.76
CA ARG A 86 -34.64 22.53 -15.38
C ARG A 86 -36.04 22.24 -14.86
N ALA A 87 -36.16 21.48 -13.77
CA ALA A 87 -37.28 21.41 -12.81
C ALA A 87 -36.81 20.49 -11.64
N ALA A 88 -36.69 20.96 -10.38
CA ALA A 88 -37.75 21.05 -9.35
C ALA A 88 -38.34 19.67 -9.01
N ALA A 89 -38.49 19.17 -7.78
CA ALA A 89 -38.34 19.69 -6.42
C ALA A 89 -38.31 18.51 -5.42
N ALA A 90 -37.80 18.78 -4.21
CA ALA A 90 -38.20 18.28 -2.89
C ALA A 90 -38.56 16.80 -2.66
N ALA A 91 -37.81 16.12 -1.77
CA ALA A 91 -38.37 15.46 -0.58
C ALA A 91 -37.24 15.06 0.40
N GLN A 92 -37.24 15.67 1.59
CA GLN A 92 -36.60 15.14 2.79
C GLN A 92 -37.50 14.06 3.39
N PRO A 93 -36.94 13.08 4.13
CA PRO A 93 -37.60 12.59 5.32
C PRO A 93 -36.76 12.87 6.58
N ALA A 94 -37.54 13.13 7.62
CA ALA A 94 -37.17 13.73 8.88
C ALA A 94 -36.42 12.79 9.83
N ALA A 95 -35.70 13.44 10.75
CA ALA A 95 -35.15 12.87 11.96
C ALA A 95 -36.23 12.20 12.83
N GLY A 96 -36.01 10.93 13.16
CA GLY A 96 -36.73 10.21 14.20
C GLY A 96 -35.92 10.21 15.49
N ILE A 97 -36.31 11.06 16.43
CA ILE A 97 -35.93 11.01 17.85
C ILE A 97 -36.69 9.83 18.49
N VAL A 98 -35.98 8.93 19.17
CA VAL A 98 -36.57 7.94 20.09
C VAL A 98 -35.77 7.96 21.39
N PRO A 99 -36.44 7.97 22.57
CA PRO A 99 -35.85 8.48 23.80
C PRO A 99 -34.98 7.49 24.57
N ASP A 100 -34.14 8.12 25.37
CA ASP A 100 -33.39 7.66 26.54
C ASP A 100 -34.22 6.73 27.46
N ARG A 101 -33.63 5.58 27.82
CA ARG A 101 -34.10 4.75 28.93
C ARG A 101 -32.93 4.31 29.80
N ARG A 102 -32.53 5.20 30.70
CA ARG A 102 -31.83 4.88 31.95
C ARG A 102 -32.68 3.98 32.84
N ILE A 103 -32.24 2.74 33.05
CA ILE A 103 -32.40 1.91 34.25
C ILE A 103 -31.12 1.05 34.25
N GLY A 104 -30.24 0.99 35.24
CA GLY A 104 -30.36 1.10 36.68
C GLY A 104 -29.43 0.00 37.21
N ALA A 105 -28.42 0.37 37.98
CA ALA A 105 -27.48 -0.58 38.58
C ALA A 105 -28.23 -1.55 39.52
N GLY A 106 -27.92 -2.84 39.40
CA GLY A 106 -28.44 -3.89 40.26
C GLY A 106 -27.39 -4.98 40.44
N GLN A 107 -26.82 -5.01 41.65
CA GLN A 107 -25.84 -5.98 42.12
C GLN A 107 -26.44 -7.39 42.29
N ALA A 108 -25.53 -8.37 42.25
CA ALA A 108 -25.45 -9.57 43.08
C ALA A 108 -26.60 -10.60 43.04
N GLY A 109 -26.23 -11.83 42.66
CA GLY A 109 -27.07 -13.02 42.83
C GLY A 109 -26.37 -14.28 42.33
N SER A 110 -25.29 -14.69 42.99
CA SER A 110 -24.67 -16.00 42.80
C SER A 110 -25.63 -17.08 43.33
N VAL A 111 -26.37 -17.73 42.45
CA VAL A 111 -27.18 -18.90 42.82
C VAL A 111 -26.35 -20.15 42.58
N ALA A 112 -25.80 -20.70 43.66
CA ALA A 112 -25.18 -22.01 43.69
C ALA A 112 -26.28 -23.09 43.66
N THR A 113 -26.44 -23.77 42.53
CA THR A 113 -27.29 -24.96 42.45
C THR A 113 -26.44 -26.18 42.80
N GLN A 114 -26.62 -26.69 44.02
CA GLN A 114 -26.13 -28.01 44.43
C GLN A 114 -26.83 -29.09 43.61
N VAL A 115 -26.05 -29.91 42.88
CA VAL A 115 -26.54 -31.14 42.24
C VAL A 115 -26.14 -32.33 43.13
N PRO A 116 -27.06 -33.27 43.44
CA PRO A 116 -26.75 -34.43 44.26
C PRO A 116 -25.73 -35.37 43.61
N ALA A 117 -24.82 -35.88 44.42
CA ALA A 117 -23.92 -36.96 44.07
C ALA A 117 -24.69 -38.28 43.97
N GLY A 118 -24.55 -38.97 42.84
CA GLY A 118 -24.81 -40.41 42.74
C GLY A 118 -25.65 -40.83 41.55
N VAL A 119 -24.99 -41.20 40.44
CA VAL A 119 -25.15 -42.50 39.75
C VAL A 119 -23.88 -42.67 38.89
N ARG A 120 -23.04 -43.67 39.21
CA ARG A 120 -21.96 -44.12 38.33
C ARG A 120 -22.53 -45.18 37.40
N THR A 121 -22.94 -44.79 36.19
CA THR A 121 -23.14 -45.72 35.07
C THR A 121 -21.85 -45.79 34.26
N SER A 122 -21.14 -46.91 34.37
CA SER A 122 -20.03 -47.26 33.50
C SER A 122 -20.55 -47.58 32.09
N LEU A 123 -20.47 -46.61 31.19
CA LEU A 123 -20.61 -46.84 29.75
C LEU A 123 -19.20 -47.01 29.16
N ALA A 124 -18.76 -48.26 29.07
CA ALA A 124 -17.67 -48.65 28.19
C ALA A 124 -18.20 -48.59 26.74
N GLY A 125 -18.24 -47.39 26.16
CA GLY A 125 -18.46 -47.16 24.74
C GLY A 125 -17.21 -46.55 24.16
N GLY A 126 -16.52 -47.28 23.28
CA GLY A 126 -15.33 -46.79 22.58
C GLY A 126 -15.64 -45.47 21.88
N ALA A 127 -14.87 -44.43 22.19
CA ALA A 127 -14.96 -43.15 21.50
C ALA A 127 -14.68 -43.41 20.00
N PRO A 128 -15.57 -43.02 19.08
CA PRO A 128 -15.27 -43.10 17.66
C PRO A 128 -14.04 -42.22 17.40
N ALA A 129 -13.04 -42.79 16.73
CA ALA A 129 -11.86 -42.05 16.30
C ALA A 129 -12.32 -40.78 15.58
N ALA A 130 -11.93 -39.62 16.08
CA ALA A 130 -12.22 -38.34 15.46
C ALA A 130 -11.64 -38.37 14.04
N VAL A 131 -12.51 -38.48 13.05
CA VAL A 131 -12.13 -38.36 11.65
C VAL A 131 -11.63 -36.94 11.48
N ALA A 132 -10.31 -36.79 11.27
CA ALA A 132 -9.69 -35.50 11.04
C ALA A 132 -10.46 -34.81 9.90
N ALA A 133 -11.01 -33.63 10.17
CA ALA A 133 -11.65 -32.82 9.16
C ALA A 133 -10.65 -32.64 8.00
N PRO A 134 -11.09 -32.77 6.73
CA PRO A 134 -10.20 -32.56 5.60
C PRO A 134 -9.58 -31.17 5.73
N ALA A 135 -8.25 -31.12 5.70
CA ALA A 135 -7.53 -29.86 5.71
C ALA A 135 -8.03 -29.04 4.52
N ILE A 136 -8.67 -27.89 4.80
CA ILE A 136 -9.04 -26.95 3.76
C ILE A 136 -7.74 -26.50 3.10
N ALA A 137 -7.55 -26.90 1.83
CA ALA A 137 -6.38 -26.50 1.07
C ALA A 137 -6.41 -24.98 0.93
N VAL A 138 -5.45 -24.31 1.56
CA VAL A 138 -5.26 -22.87 1.39
C VAL A 138 -4.83 -22.64 -0.07
N PRO A 139 -5.55 -21.82 -0.84
CA PRO A 139 -5.18 -21.57 -2.22
C PRO A 139 -3.75 -21.00 -2.29
N PRO A 140 -2.95 -21.42 -3.28
CA PRO A 140 -1.60 -20.91 -3.45
C PRO A 140 -1.64 -19.41 -3.73
N LEU A 141 -0.74 -18.67 -3.10
CA LEU A 141 -0.52 -17.25 -3.36
C LEU A 141 -0.15 -17.04 -4.84
N ASP A 142 -0.91 -16.18 -5.52
CA ASP A 142 -0.67 -15.78 -6.90
C ASP A 142 -0.45 -14.26 -6.95
N PRO A 143 0.75 -13.78 -7.34
CA PRO A 143 1.03 -12.35 -7.45
C PRO A 143 0.07 -11.60 -8.37
N THR A 144 -0.53 -12.29 -9.34
CA THR A 144 -1.39 -11.73 -10.37
C THR A 144 -2.89 -11.96 -10.12
N SER A 145 -3.25 -12.51 -8.95
CA SER A 145 -4.65 -12.68 -8.59
C SER A 145 -5.39 -11.35 -8.57
N THR A 146 -6.64 -11.37 -9.04
CA THR A 146 -7.51 -10.21 -9.08
C THR A 146 -8.83 -10.50 -8.38
N VAL A 147 -9.43 -9.47 -7.79
CA VAL A 147 -10.82 -9.49 -7.32
C VAL A 147 -11.72 -8.77 -8.31
N SER A 148 -12.96 -9.26 -8.44
CA SER A 148 -14.00 -8.55 -9.18
C SER A 148 -14.61 -7.48 -8.31
N THR A 149 -14.60 -6.24 -8.78
CA THR A 149 -15.07 -5.07 -8.03
C THR A 149 -15.97 -4.20 -8.92
N PRO A 150 -16.70 -3.23 -8.36
CA PRO A 150 -17.43 -2.23 -9.15
C PRO A 150 -16.55 -1.35 -10.05
N TYR A 151 -15.22 -1.45 -9.92
CA TYR A 151 -14.23 -0.72 -10.72
C TYR A 151 -13.45 -1.65 -11.67
N GLY A 152 -14.00 -2.83 -11.95
CA GLY A 152 -13.38 -3.88 -12.75
C GLY A 152 -12.51 -4.84 -11.93
N GLN A 153 -11.68 -5.62 -12.63
CA GLN A 153 -10.74 -6.56 -12.02
C GLN A 153 -9.53 -5.81 -11.44
N LEU A 154 -9.32 -5.88 -10.14
CA LEU A 154 -8.21 -5.22 -9.45
C LEU A 154 -7.28 -6.26 -8.81
N GLY A 155 -5.97 -6.08 -8.98
CA GLY A 155 -4.94 -6.91 -8.36
C GLY A 155 -5.02 -6.87 -6.83
N GLN A 156 -4.83 -8.03 -6.20
CA GLN A 156 -4.85 -8.16 -4.73
C GLN A 156 -3.56 -7.66 -4.08
N TRP A 157 -2.43 -7.78 -4.79
CA TRP A 157 -1.08 -7.68 -4.26
C TRP A 157 -0.25 -6.58 -4.93
N MET A 158 0.68 -6.00 -4.17
CA MET A 158 1.86 -5.36 -4.75
C MET A 158 2.83 -6.46 -5.22
N ILE A 159 3.40 -6.28 -6.41
CA ILE A 159 4.34 -7.22 -7.02
C ILE A 159 5.73 -6.58 -7.00
N ASN A 160 6.74 -7.31 -6.53
CA ASN A 160 8.13 -6.84 -6.56
C ASN A 160 8.75 -6.97 -7.96
N LYS A 161 9.97 -6.44 -8.14
CA LYS A 161 10.65 -6.44 -9.45
C LYS A 161 10.94 -7.85 -10.00
N SER A 162 10.91 -8.87 -9.14
CA SER A 162 11.14 -10.27 -9.48
C SER A 162 9.83 -11.01 -9.84
N GLY A 163 8.69 -10.32 -9.81
CA GLY A 163 7.38 -10.89 -10.16
C GLY A 163 6.69 -11.65 -9.02
N ASN A 164 7.23 -11.60 -7.79
CA ASN A 164 6.61 -12.22 -6.62
C ASN A 164 5.71 -11.21 -5.89
N ILE A 165 4.84 -11.69 -5.01
CA ILE A 165 4.16 -10.82 -4.04
C ILE A 165 5.25 -10.11 -3.24
N ALA A 166 5.15 -8.79 -3.15
CA ALA A 166 6.05 -7.99 -2.35
C ALA A 166 5.89 -8.34 -0.88
N ASP A 167 7.03 -8.52 -0.21
CA ASP A 167 7.10 -8.56 1.23
C ASP A 167 7.67 -7.25 1.77
N TRP A 168 7.35 -6.98 3.03
CA TRP A 168 7.84 -5.82 3.74
C TRP A 168 9.33 -6.00 4.06
N VAL A 169 10.19 -5.62 3.10
CA VAL A 169 11.67 -5.54 3.22
C VAL A 169 12.32 -6.88 3.65
N GLY A 170 11.59 -8.00 3.53
CA GLY A 170 12.00 -9.32 4.03
C GLY A 170 12.14 -9.45 5.54
N ILE A 171 11.74 -8.46 6.34
CA ILE A 171 11.90 -8.49 7.80
C ILE A 171 10.66 -9.15 8.41
N PRO A 172 10.80 -10.29 9.11
CA PRO A 172 9.66 -10.95 9.73
C PRO A 172 9.11 -10.14 10.91
N GLN A 173 7.79 -10.04 10.99
CA GLN A 173 7.06 -9.56 12.16
C GLN A 173 6.44 -10.79 12.86
N ASP A 174 6.67 -10.95 14.16
CA ASP A 174 6.16 -12.09 14.93
C ASP A 174 6.49 -13.46 14.29
N GLY A 175 7.68 -13.56 13.68
CA GLY A 175 8.16 -14.76 12.99
C GLY A 175 7.56 -15.01 11.60
N LYS A 176 6.78 -14.05 11.06
CA LYS A 176 6.13 -14.17 9.76
C LYS A 176 6.57 -13.09 8.78
N THR A 177 6.73 -13.46 7.53
CA THR A 177 6.92 -12.54 6.41
C THR A 177 5.63 -11.77 6.17
N ILE A 178 5.71 -10.44 6.17
CA ILE A 178 4.57 -9.57 5.95
C ILE A 178 4.38 -9.29 4.46
N LEU A 179 3.27 -9.75 3.89
CA LEU A 179 2.91 -9.53 2.48
C LEU A 179 2.19 -8.21 2.28
N GLU A 180 2.52 -7.48 1.21
CA GLU A 180 1.96 -6.16 0.94
C GLU A 180 0.76 -6.23 -0.04
N GLY A 181 -0.44 -6.16 0.53
CA GLY A 181 -1.70 -6.10 -0.21
C GLY A 181 -2.05 -4.70 -0.72
N ILE A 182 -2.88 -4.63 -1.76
CA ILE A 182 -3.52 -3.39 -2.21
C ILE A 182 -4.57 -2.95 -1.17
N ASN A 183 -4.46 -1.70 -0.70
CA ASN A 183 -5.32 -1.15 0.35
C ASN A 183 -5.91 0.23 0.03
N ILE A 184 -5.65 0.77 -1.16
CA ILE A 184 -6.26 2.01 -1.68
C ILE A 184 -6.62 1.85 -3.16
N VAL A 185 -7.74 2.43 -3.55
CA VAL A 185 -8.12 2.66 -4.96
C VAL A 185 -8.36 4.15 -5.16
N VAL A 186 -7.88 4.72 -6.26
CA VAL A 186 -8.17 6.11 -6.64
C VAL A 186 -8.89 6.14 -7.98
N VAL A 187 -10.06 6.78 -8.00
CA VAL A 187 -10.87 7.04 -9.19
C VAL A 187 -10.61 8.48 -9.65
N ASP A 188 -9.80 8.64 -10.68
CA ASP A 188 -9.49 9.92 -11.33
C ASP A 188 -10.46 10.18 -12.48
N SER A 189 -11.62 10.74 -12.18
CA SER A 189 -12.62 11.11 -13.19
C SER A 189 -12.31 12.43 -13.91
N ALA A 190 -11.28 13.15 -13.46
CA ALA A 190 -10.94 14.48 -13.96
C ALA A 190 -9.97 14.46 -15.14
N SER A 191 -9.08 13.46 -15.19
CA SER A 191 -8.03 13.37 -16.20
C SER A 191 -8.53 12.83 -17.53
N ALA A 192 -8.20 13.52 -18.61
CA ALA A 192 -8.61 13.18 -19.98
C ALA A 192 -7.61 12.29 -20.73
N ASN A 193 -6.38 12.14 -20.23
CA ASN A 193 -5.35 11.28 -20.83
C ASN A 193 -4.37 10.74 -19.77
N PRO A 194 -3.59 9.68 -20.07
CA PRO A 194 -2.71 9.02 -19.09
C PRO A 194 -1.63 9.95 -18.54
N ILE A 195 -1.14 10.90 -19.35
CA ILE A 195 -0.12 11.86 -18.95
C ILE A 195 -0.71 12.83 -17.91
N GLN A 196 -1.93 13.31 -18.16
CA GLN A 196 -2.65 14.15 -17.22
C GLN A 196 -2.95 13.39 -15.93
N ALA A 197 -3.39 12.13 -16.01
CA ALA A 197 -3.65 11.30 -14.85
C ALA A 197 -2.41 11.16 -13.95
N LYS A 198 -1.25 10.83 -14.53
CA LYS A 198 0.01 10.75 -13.76
C LYS A 198 0.33 12.07 -13.05
N ARG A 199 0.22 13.20 -13.75
CA ARG A 199 0.46 14.52 -13.15
C ARG A 199 -0.55 14.85 -12.06
N ASN A 200 -1.82 14.51 -12.29
CA ASN A 200 -2.90 14.77 -11.35
C ASN A 200 -2.70 13.96 -10.07
N LEU A 201 -2.48 12.65 -10.18
CA LEU A 201 -2.16 11.79 -9.05
C LEU A 201 -0.99 12.35 -8.24
N ASN A 202 0.15 12.66 -8.88
CA ASN A 202 1.31 13.19 -8.16
C ASN A 202 1.01 14.53 -7.46
N ALA A 203 0.19 15.39 -8.06
CA ALA A 203 -0.24 16.63 -7.44
C ALA A 203 -1.14 16.39 -6.22
N TRP A 204 -2.09 15.46 -6.32
CA TRP A 204 -2.97 15.04 -5.23
C TRP A 204 -2.21 14.40 -4.09
N MET A 205 -1.32 13.45 -4.38
CA MET A 205 -0.45 12.82 -3.37
C MET A 205 0.37 13.89 -2.63
N ARG A 206 0.99 14.84 -3.35
CA ARG A 206 1.71 15.95 -2.72
C ARG A 206 0.79 16.84 -1.86
N GLN A 207 -0.40 17.17 -2.35
CA GLN A 207 -1.36 17.99 -1.61
C GLN A 207 -1.87 17.28 -0.34
N ALA A 208 -1.97 15.95 -0.37
CA ALA A 208 -2.31 15.09 0.76
C ALA A 208 -1.16 14.89 1.75
N GLY A 209 0.00 15.53 1.52
CA GLY A 209 1.21 15.37 2.35
C GLY A 209 2.09 14.18 1.96
N PHE A 210 1.69 13.36 0.99
CA PHE A 210 2.42 12.20 0.50
C PHE A 210 3.30 12.55 -0.72
N GLY A 211 4.35 13.33 -0.49
CA GLY A 211 5.30 13.70 -1.54
C GLY A 211 6.15 12.52 -2.03
N ALA A 212 6.64 12.60 -3.26
CA ALA A 212 7.69 11.69 -3.72
C ALA A 212 8.97 11.93 -2.93
N SER A 213 9.50 10.88 -2.29
CA SER A 213 10.70 10.93 -1.44
C SER A 213 11.66 9.81 -1.82
N ALA A 214 12.96 10.10 -1.75
CA ALA A 214 14.04 9.16 -2.02
C ALA A 214 14.22 8.13 -0.88
N PHE A 215 15.26 7.28 -1.00
CA PHE A 215 15.64 6.22 -0.06
C PHE A 215 14.62 5.08 0.01
N SER A 216 14.27 4.54 -1.15
CA SER A 216 13.31 3.44 -1.26
C SER A 216 13.73 2.45 -2.34
N SER A 217 13.32 1.19 -2.21
CA SER A 217 13.33 0.23 -3.32
C SER A 217 12.38 0.68 -4.45
N THR A 218 12.65 0.24 -5.68
CA THR A 218 11.83 0.55 -6.86
C THR A 218 11.64 -0.66 -7.75
N GLY A 219 10.76 -0.53 -8.75
CA GLY A 219 10.46 -1.58 -9.71
C GLY A 219 9.21 -2.38 -9.34
N TYR A 220 8.43 -1.89 -8.38
CA TYR A 220 7.16 -2.50 -8.00
C TYR A 220 6.09 -2.32 -9.06
N GLN A 221 5.15 -3.25 -9.05
CA GLN A 221 4.07 -3.33 -10.00
C GLN A 221 2.74 -3.68 -9.31
N GLY A 222 1.64 -3.43 -10.00
CA GLY A 222 0.30 -3.86 -9.59
C GLY A 222 -0.56 -4.18 -10.82
N VAL A 223 -1.59 -5.00 -10.64
CA VAL A 223 -2.45 -5.48 -11.73
C VAL A 223 -3.77 -4.69 -11.77
N LEU A 224 -4.12 -4.19 -12.95
CA LEU A 224 -5.41 -3.55 -13.24
C LEU A 224 -5.96 -4.17 -14.54
N GLY A 225 -7.13 -4.80 -14.47
CA GLY A 225 -7.63 -5.63 -15.55
C GLY A 225 -6.71 -6.82 -15.80
N THR A 226 -6.21 -6.94 -17.02
CA THR A 226 -5.22 -7.96 -17.43
C THR A 226 -3.80 -7.39 -17.57
N THR A 227 -3.61 -6.13 -17.18
CA THR A 227 -2.35 -5.40 -17.42
C THR A 227 -1.62 -5.12 -16.13
N THR A 228 -0.32 -5.36 -16.13
CA THR A 228 0.59 -4.99 -15.04
C THR A 228 1.13 -3.58 -15.25
N TYR A 229 0.98 -2.72 -14.24
CA TYR A 229 1.43 -1.33 -14.26
C TYR A 229 2.61 -1.14 -13.30
N GLY A 230 3.63 -0.43 -13.76
CA GLY A 230 4.73 0.01 -12.89
C GLY A 230 4.31 1.10 -11.91
N GLN A 231 5.10 1.27 -10.86
CA GLN A 231 4.83 2.23 -9.79
C GLN A 231 4.84 3.71 -10.20
N GLN A 232 4.10 4.49 -9.43
CA GLN A 232 4.29 5.90 -9.13
C GLN A 232 4.66 6.06 -7.63
N PRO A 233 5.54 7.01 -7.28
CA PRO A 233 6.33 7.84 -8.19
C PRO A 233 7.32 6.98 -9.00
N ALA A 234 7.62 7.42 -10.23
CA ALA A 234 8.46 6.67 -11.17
C ALA A 234 9.94 7.06 -11.12
N GLY A 235 10.34 7.97 -10.22
CA GLY A 235 11.74 8.38 -10.07
C GLY A 235 12.59 7.31 -9.39
N PRO A 236 13.93 7.40 -9.54
CA PRO A 236 14.85 6.43 -8.98
C PRO A 236 14.80 6.45 -7.46
N SER A 237 14.71 5.28 -6.85
CA SER A 237 14.65 5.09 -5.40
C SER A 237 13.52 5.84 -4.69
N GLN A 238 12.37 6.03 -5.36
CA GLN A 238 11.27 6.84 -4.82
C GLN A 238 10.06 6.04 -4.34
N ALA A 239 9.46 6.61 -3.29
CA ALA A 239 8.19 6.27 -2.68
C ALA A 239 7.33 7.53 -2.49
N PHE A 240 6.01 7.39 -2.39
CA PHE A 240 5.22 8.44 -1.74
C PHE A 240 5.36 8.28 -0.22
N ARG A 241 5.63 9.37 0.52
CA ARG A 241 5.79 9.36 1.99
C ARG A 241 5.18 10.60 2.63
N ASN A 242 4.63 10.46 3.83
CA ASN A 242 4.12 11.59 4.62
C ASN A 242 5.12 12.23 5.60
N ALA A 243 6.30 11.63 5.75
CA ALA A 243 7.41 12.19 6.52
C ALA A 243 8.75 11.77 5.92
N TYR A 244 9.83 12.40 6.38
CA TYR A 244 11.18 12.06 5.95
C TYR A 244 11.55 10.62 6.33
N PHE A 245 12.40 9.98 5.52
CA PHE A 245 12.74 8.56 5.67
C PHE A 245 13.24 8.25 7.10
N PHE A 246 14.12 9.04 7.68
CA PHE A 246 14.61 8.81 9.06
C PHE A 246 13.61 9.21 10.17
N LEU A 247 12.30 9.22 9.89
CA LEU A 247 11.23 9.42 10.85
C LEU A 247 10.19 8.31 10.70
N SER A 248 9.36 8.11 11.73
CA SER A 248 8.16 7.28 11.60
C SER A 248 7.28 7.86 10.49
N ASN A 249 7.01 7.09 9.45
CA ASN A 249 6.38 7.57 8.22
C ASN A 249 5.45 6.51 7.65
N SER A 250 4.36 6.97 7.04
CA SER A 250 3.53 6.15 6.17
C SER A 250 4.00 6.36 4.75
N HIS A 251 4.17 5.26 4.01
CA HIS A 251 4.62 5.33 2.65
C HIS A 251 3.93 4.32 1.76
N GLY A 252 4.08 4.46 0.45
CA GLY A 252 3.54 3.48 -0.47
C GLY A 252 3.88 3.67 -1.93
N ARG A 253 3.26 2.82 -2.75
CA ARG A 253 3.36 2.80 -4.21
C ARG A 253 1.96 2.79 -4.81
N VAL A 254 1.81 3.50 -5.92
CA VAL A 254 0.55 3.58 -6.67
C VAL A 254 0.77 3.03 -8.08
N PHE A 255 -0.15 2.26 -8.63
CA PHE A 255 -0.03 1.59 -9.93
C PHE A 255 -1.17 2.04 -10.85
N GLY A 256 -0.83 2.29 -12.11
CA GLY A 256 -1.74 2.84 -13.12
C GLY A 256 -1.01 3.84 -14.05
N PRO A 257 -1.73 4.73 -14.76
CA PRO A 257 -3.18 4.86 -14.80
C PRO A 257 -3.81 3.81 -15.72
N TYR A 258 -4.86 3.14 -15.25
CA TYR A 258 -5.70 2.27 -16.06
C TYR A 258 -6.93 3.03 -16.52
N LEU A 259 -7.33 2.94 -17.80
CA LEU A 259 -8.56 3.57 -18.26
C LEU A 259 -9.74 2.94 -17.51
N ASN A 260 -10.58 3.76 -16.87
CA ASN A 260 -11.73 3.26 -16.12
C ASN A 260 -12.70 2.55 -17.08
N PRO A 261 -12.95 1.24 -16.93
CA PRO A 261 -13.78 0.49 -17.88
C PRO A 261 -15.26 0.90 -17.82
N ASP A 262 -15.72 1.36 -16.65
CA ASP A 262 -17.13 1.62 -16.36
C ASP A 262 -17.44 3.12 -16.19
N GLY A 263 -16.52 4.00 -16.56
CA GLY A 263 -16.70 5.44 -16.37
C GLY A 263 -15.62 6.31 -17.01
N PRO A 264 -15.72 7.64 -16.84
CA PRO A 264 -14.70 8.54 -17.35
C PRO A 264 -13.39 8.41 -16.56
N GLY A 265 -12.29 8.76 -17.24
CA GLY A 265 -10.99 8.95 -16.60
C GLY A 265 -10.24 7.65 -16.30
N TYR A 266 -9.57 7.61 -15.16
CA TYR A 266 -8.56 6.60 -14.86
C TYR A 266 -8.69 6.02 -13.45
N LEU A 267 -8.26 4.78 -13.29
CA LEU A 267 -8.14 4.07 -12.03
C LEU A 267 -6.68 3.91 -11.63
N TRP A 268 -6.48 3.91 -10.33
CA TRP A 268 -5.22 3.58 -9.68
C TRP A 268 -5.48 2.65 -8.52
N ILE A 269 -4.53 1.77 -8.23
CA ILE A 269 -4.49 0.96 -7.01
C ILE A 269 -3.19 1.27 -6.27
N ALA A 270 -3.19 1.17 -4.95
CA ALA A 270 -2.01 1.42 -4.15
C ALA A 270 -1.88 0.49 -2.95
N SER A 271 -0.63 0.26 -2.56
CA SER A 271 -0.26 -0.40 -1.32
C SER A 271 0.52 0.60 -0.46
N LEU A 272 0.06 0.78 0.78
CA LEU A 272 0.69 1.67 1.76
C LEU A 272 0.93 0.97 3.08
N SER A 273 2.10 1.16 3.66
CA SER A 273 2.49 0.66 4.98
C SER A 273 3.08 1.75 5.85
N LYS A 274 2.82 1.65 7.15
CA LYS A 274 3.40 2.50 8.19
C LYS A 274 4.68 1.83 8.67
N GLU A 275 5.71 2.66 8.80
CA GLU A 275 7.01 2.26 9.28
C GLU A 275 7.34 3.01 10.56
N ASN A 276 7.94 2.30 11.51
CA ASN A 276 8.59 2.89 12.67
C ASN A 276 10.10 2.83 12.51
N LEU A 277 10.78 3.88 13.00
CA LEU A 277 12.23 3.94 12.97
C LEU A 277 12.79 3.09 14.11
N ASP A 278 13.55 2.06 13.76
CA ASP A 278 14.43 1.39 14.69
C ASP A 278 15.76 2.16 14.77
N LEU A 279 15.85 3.04 15.76
CA LEU A 279 17.05 3.84 16.04
C LEU A 279 18.28 3.00 16.37
N LYS A 280 18.12 1.75 16.82
CA LYS A 280 19.26 0.89 17.17
C LYS A 280 19.91 0.30 15.93
N ASN A 281 19.09 -0.09 14.95
CA ASN A 281 19.53 -0.73 13.72
C ASN A 281 19.60 0.23 12.53
N PHE A 282 19.22 1.51 12.72
CA PHE A 282 19.04 2.49 11.64
C PHE A 282 18.21 1.91 10.49
N SER A 283 17.19 1.11 10.84
CA SER A 283 16.30 0.45 9.91
C SER A 283 14.86 0.88 10.19
N HIS A 284 13.98 0.53 9.27
CA HIS A 284 12.55 0.59 9.54
C HIS A 284 12.08 -0.75 10.09
N GLY A 285 11.02 -0.73 10.90
CA GLY A 285 10.18 -1.89 11.22
C GLY A 285 8.77 -1.67 10.69
N TYR A 286 8.09 -2.75 10.32
CA TYR A 286 6.67 -2.73 10.00
C TYR A 286 5.87 -2.29 11.23
N ASP A 287 4.90 -1.41 11.01
CA ASP A 287 3.97 -0.98 12.06
C ASP A 287 2.53 -1.36 11.69
N SER A 288 2.00 -0.83 10.59
CA SER A 288 0.58 -0.98 10.26
C SER A 288 0.24 -0.63 8.81
N PHE A 289 -0.56 -1.46 8.14
CA PHE A 289 -1.19 -1.11 6.87
C PHE A 289 -2.40 -0.20 7.11
N GLN A 290 -3.14 -0.40 8.20
CA GLN A 290 -4.39 0.31 8.47
C GLN A 290 -4.14 1.79 8.81
N VAL A 291 -3.09 2.08 9.59
CA VAL A 291 -2.67 3.45 9.92
C VAL A 291 -2.20 4.17 8.66
N ALA A 292 -1.38 3.54 7.83
CA ALA A 292 -0.93 4.17 6.59
C ALA A 292 -2.07 4.44 5.59
N ARG A 293 -3.04 3.53 5.51
CA ARG A 293 -4.29 3.76 4.75
C ARG A 293 -5.04 4.96 5.32
N ALA A 294 -5.24 5.02 6.64
CA ALA A 294 -5.95 6.11 7.30
C ALA A 294 -5.24 7.47 7.10
N ASP A 295 -3.91 7.52 7.21
CA ASP A 295 -3.11 8.71 6.96
C ASP A 295 -3.32 9.26 5.54
N LEU A 296 -3.25 8.40 4.51
CA LEU A 296 -3.46 8.84 3.13
C LEU A 296 -4.91 9.28 2.91
N VAL A 297 -5.89 8.53 3.43
CA VAL A 297 -7.32 8.89 3.32
C VAL A 297 -7.56 10.26 3.95
N ALA A 298 -7.09 10.48 5.18
CA ALA A 298 -7.23 11.76 5.86
C ALA A 298 -6.58 12.91 5.07
N GLY A 299 -5.36 12.70 4.55
CA GLY A 299 -4.66 13.68 3.73
C GLY A 299 -5.39 14.00 2.42
N MET A 300 -5.88 12.98 1.71
CA MET A 300 -6.60 13.14 0.45
C MET A 300 -7.96 13.81 0.64
N LEU A 301 -8.72 13.44 1.68
CA LEU A 301 -9.98 14.10 2.03
C LEU A 301 -9.75 15.56 2.46
N GLY A 302 -8.70 15.82 3.24
CA GLY A 302 -8.27 17.19 3.59
C GLY A 302 -7.87 18.03 2.37
N ALA A 303 -7.36 17.39 1.31
CA ALA A 303 -7.06 18.00 0.03
C ALA A 303 -8.30 18.21 -0.87
N GLY A 304 -9.46 17.67 -0.47
CA GLY A 304 -10.73 17.80 -1.20
C GLY A 304 -11.12 16.59 -2.06
N ALA A 305 -10.51 15.42 -1.85
CA ALA A 305 -10.94 14.18 -2.49
C ALA A 305 -12.30 13.73 -1.93
N GLN A 306 -12.98 12.86 -2.67
CA GLN A 306 -14.25 12.26 -2.26
C GLN A 306 -14.01 10.89 -1.62
N ASP A 307 -14.68 10.59 -0.52
CA ASP A 307 -14.79 9.23 -0.01
C ASP A 307 -15.86 8.48 -0.82
N LEU A 308 -15.45 7.41 -1.51
CA LEU A 308 -16.34 6.56 -2.30
C LEU A 308 -16.59 5.21 -1.61
N GLY A 309 -16.20 5.07 -0.33
CA GLY A 309 -16.39 3.88 0.48
C GLY A 309 -15.24 2.90 0.40
N THR A 310 -15.54 1.62 0.61
CA THR A 310 -14.54 0.54 0.65
C THR A 310 -14.95 -0.62 -0.23
N ILE A 311 -13.97 -1.35 -0.76
CA ILE A 311 -14.17 -2.59 -1.52
C ILE A 311 -13.37 -3.72 -0.90
N PHE A 312 -13.91 -4.93 -0.98
CA PHE A 312 -13.23 -6.14 -0.54
C PHE A 312 -12.17 -6.55 -1.56
N MET A 313 -10.96 -6.84 -1.08
CA MET A 313 -9.77 -7.15 -1.87
C MET A 313 -9.26 -8.58 -1.67
N ASP A 314 -9.87 -9.35 -0.76
CA ASP A 314 -9.52 -10.76 -0.51
C ASP A 314 -8.00 -10.99 -0.34
N ASN A 315 -7.36 -10.07 0.38
CA ASN A 315 -5.91 -10.06 0.62
C ASN A 315 -5.58 -10.08 2.11
N VAL A 316 -6.40 -10.78 2.91
CA VAL A 316 -6.04 -11.18 4.28
C VAL A 316 -5.38 -12.54 4.22
N TYR A 317 -4.16 -12.63 4.72
CA TYR A 317 -3.43 -13.89 4.78
C TYR A 317 -2.80 -14.05 6.16
N ASN A 318 -2.92 -15.23 6.75
CA ASN A 318 -2.24 -15.58 8.00
C ASN A 318 -2.03 -17.10 8.08
N VAL A 319 -1.19 -17.62 7.19
CA VAL A 319 -0.98 -19.06 7.01
C VAL A 319 0.52 -19.34 6.91
N GLY A 320 0.98 -20.35 7.66
CA GLY A 320 2.40 -20.71 7.72
C GLY A 320 3.27 -19.51 8.07
N ASP A 321 4.32 -19.32 7.28
CA ASP A 321 5.34 -18.27 7.46
C ASP A 321 4.90 -16.90 6.93
N PHE A 322 3.67 -16.75 6.46
CA PHE A 322 3.17 -15.51 5.85
C PHE A 322 2.01 -14.91 6.65
N SER A 323 1.99 -13.58 6.70
CA SER A 323 0.92 -12.78 7.26
C SER A 323 0.72 -11.51 6.43
N THR A 324 -0.45 -10.91 6.47
CA THR A 324 -0.72 -9.54 5.97
C THR A 324 -0.81 -8.54 7.11
N GLY A 325 -0.21 -8.87 8.27
CA GLY A 325 -0.18 -8.02 9.45
C GLY A 325 -1.59 -7.64 9.90
N ASP A 326 -1.84 -6.35 10.06
CA ASP A 326 -3.13 -5.80 10.48
C ASP A 326 -4.12 -5.52 9.32
N ALA A 327 -3.80 -5.93 8.09
CA ALA A 327 -4.69 -5.74 6.95
C ALA A 327 -6.04 -6.42 7.19
N ASN A 328 -7.12 -5.72 6.86
CA ASN A 328 -8.50 -6.21 7.04
C ASN A 328 -9.16 -6.75 5.77
N GLY A 329 -8.42 -6.82 4.65
CA GLY A 329 -8.96 -7.33 3.39
C GLY A 329 -9.71 -6.31 2.56
N TYR A 330 -9.68 -5.02 2.93
CA TYR A 330 -10.39 -3.96 2.21
C TYR A 330 -9.45 -2.87 1.70
N ALA A 331 -9.80 -2.31 0.54
CA ALA A 331 -9.24 -1.05 0.07
C ALA A 331 -10.25 0.10 0.26
N THR A 332 -9.77 1.28 0.68
CA THR A 332 -10.58 2.50 0.63
C THR A 332 -10.54 3.09 -0.77
N VAL A 333 -11.68 3.56 -1.26
CA VAL A 333 -11.83 4.13 -2.60
C VAL A 333 -11.96 5.65 -2.49
N LEU A 334 -11.06 6.37 -3.16
CA LEU A 334 -11.00 7.82 -3.16
C LEU A 334 -11.29 8.37 -4.56
N GLY A 335 -12.19 9.34 -4.67
CA GLY A 335 -12.49 10.04 -5.91
C GLY A 335 -11.71 11.34 -6.04
N ILE A 336 -10.98 11.52 -7.15
CA ILE A 336 -10.41 12.82 -7.53
C ILE A 336 -11.11 13.32 -8.80
N ASN A 337 -11.97 14.32 -8.62
CA ASN A 337 -12.85 14.86 -9.67
C ASN A 337 -12.40 16.24 -10.18
N THR A 338 -11.21 16.69 -9.76
CA THR A 338 -10.59 17.90 -10.28
C THR A 338 -9.14 17.64 -10.69
N VAL A 339 -8.68 18.39 -11.69
CA VAL A 339 -7.27 18.43 -12.07
C VAL A 339 -6.59 19.49 -11.23
N LEU A 340 -5.75 19.07 -10.28
CA LEU A 340 -4.96 20.01 -9.50
C LEU A 340 -3.92 20.65 -10.41
N LYS A 341 -3.88 21.99 -10.42
CA LYS A 341 -2.76 22.72 -11.01
C LYS A 341 -1.55 22.43 -10.13
N THR A 342 -0.55 21.73 -10.65
CA THR A 342 0.75 21.65 -9.99
C THR A 342 1.23 23.08 -9.77
N ALA A 343 1.46 23.47 -8.50
CA ALA A 343 2.12 24.72 -8.21
C ALA A 343 3.41 24.76 -9.03
N LYS A 344 3.52 25.75 -9.91
CA LYS A 344 4.69 25.98 -10.74
C LYS A 344 5.89 26.05 -9.79
N ALA A 345 6.92 25.24 -10.02
CA ALA A 345 8.18 25.41 -9.30
C ALA A 345 8.58 26.91 -9.35
N PRO A 346 9.12 27.49 -8.28
CA PRO A 346 9.55 28.88 -8.31
C PRO A 346 10.42 29.09 -9.55
N ARG A 347 10.04 30.00 -10.44
CA ARG A 347 10.90 30.41 -11.54
C ARG A 347 12.15 30.98 -10.88
N GLY A 348 13.27 30.27 -11.02
CA GLY A 348 14.58 30.75 -10.59
C GLY A 348 14.81 32.17 -11.10
N ALA A 349 15.43 32.95 -10.22
CA ALA A 349 15.66 34.37 -10.31
C ALA A 349 16.07 34.85 -11.70
N THR A 350 15.52 36.01 -12.05
CA THR A 350 16.02 36.96 -13.05
C THR A 350 17.52 36.89 -13.24
N LYS A 351 17.95 36.69 -14.50
CA LYS A 351 19.32 36.97 -14.95
C LYS A 351 19.73 38.36 -14.44
N ALA A 352 20.70 38.41 -13.54
CA ALA A 352 21.48 39.61 -13.35
C ALA A 352 22.19 39.92 -14.67
N LYS A 353 21.96 41.12 -15.20
CA LYS A 353 22.72 41.66 -16.32
C LYS A 353 24.14 41.92 -15.82
N ASN A 354 25.13 41.35 -16.51
CA ASN A 354 26.46 41.95 -16.60
C ASN A 354 26.49 42.77 -17.89
#